data_AF-A0A2X4WU35-F1
#
_entry.id   AF-A0A2X4WU35-F1
#
_cell.length_a   1.000
_cell.length_b   1.000
_cell.length_c   1.000
_cell.angle_alpha   90.00
_cell.angle_beta   90.00
_cell.angle_gamma   90.00
#
_symmetry.space_group_name_H-M   'P 1'
#
loop_
_entity.id
_entity.type
_entity.pdbx_description
1 polymer ?
#
loop_
_entity_poly.entity_id
_entity_poly.type
_entity_poly.pdbx_seq_one_letter_code
_entity_poly.pdbx_strand_id
1 'polypeptide(L)'
;MATQLLVEAMEKLISIHKLLLETANEKTEAIKNNDMQSLTRLLREEQKHVAAIQVADQNRLKATIDLTNNKEATISEIIEGLSGTEQEKLIILQEKLVAIIDELKDKNALNQQLLTYSMQFVNMNLDILAPEQELPNYSKTRNEGNDQPEAGRSIFDSKA
;
A
#
# COMPACT_ATOMS: atom_id res chain seq x y z
N MET A 1 -1.18 34.46 18.85
CA MET A 1 -0.08 34.39 17.85
C MET A 1 0.38 32.94 17.65
N ALA A 2 0.84 32.23 18.69
CA ALA A 2 1.21 30.81 18.58
C ALA A 2 0.00 29.86 18.35
N THR A 3 -1.16 30.16 18.96
CA THR A 3 -2.44 29.45 18.72
C THR A 3 -2.89 29.53 17.27
N GLN A 4 -2.75 30.69 16.63
CA GLN A 4 -3.08 30.89 15.21
C GLN A 4 -2.22 30.00 14.30
N LEU A 5 -0.92 29.86 14.59
CA LEU A 5 -0.01 28.98 13.83
C LEU A 5 -0.41 27.49 13.97
N LEU A 6 -0.90 27.10 15.16
CA LEU A 6 -1.41 25.74 15.38
C LEU A 6 -2.69 25.50 14.57
N VAL A 7 -3.59 26.48 14.52
CA VAL A 7 -4.82 26.43 13.69
C VAL A 7 -4.47 26.29 12.21
N GLU A 8 -3.55 27.10 11.70
CA GLU A 8 -3.10 27.01 10.30
C GLU A 8 -2.44 25.66 9.97
N ALA A 9 -1.63 25.12 10.89
CA ALA A 9 -1.04 23.80 10.73
C ALA A 9 -2.11 22.69 10.69
N MET A 10 -3.13 22.78 11.55
CA MET A 10 -4.28 21.86 11.58
C MET A 10 -5.11 21.93 10.30
N GLU A 11 -5.43 23.13 9.82
CA GLU A 11 -6.15 23.31 8.56
C GLU A 11 -5.38 22.74 7.36
N LYS A 12 -4.07 22.94 7.34
CA LYS A 12 -3.20 22.39 6.30
C LYS A 12 -3.16 20.86 6.35
N LEU A 13 -3.08 20.26 7.54
CA LEU A 13 -3.17 18.81 7.72
C LEU A 13 -4.50 18.28 7.17
N ILE A 14 -5.63 18.89 7.56
CA ILE A 14 -6.96 18.53 7.07
C ILE A 14 -7.03 18.60 5.53
N SER A 15 -6.51 19.67 4.94
CA SER A 15 -6.50 19.83 3.47
C SER A 15 -5.73 18.70 2.79
N ILE A 16 -4.53 18.36 3.28
CA ILE A 16 -3.72 17.30 2.70
C ILE A 16 -4.37 15.93 2.89
N HIS A 17 -4.98 15.67 4.06
CA HIS A 17 -5.70 14.43 4.32
C HIS A 17 -6.93 14.26 3.42
N LYS A 18 -7.64 15.35 3.09
CA LYS A 18 -8.74 15.31 2.10
C LYS A 18 -8.24 14.95 0.70
N LEU A 19 -7.14 15.54 0.27
CA LEU A 19 -6.53 15.20 -1.02
C LEU A 19 -6.12 13.73 -1.05
N LEU A 20 -5.52 13.23 0.04
CA LEU A 20 -5.15 11.82 0.14
C LEU A 20 -6.36 10.89 0.10
N LEU A 21 -7.49 11.29 0.71
CA LEU A 21 -8.76 10.56 0.64
C LEU A 21 -9.34 10.55 -0.78
N GLU A 22 -9.24 11.65 -1.52
CA GLU A 22 -9.62 11.72 -2.93
C GLU A 22 -8.77 10.77 -3.78
N THR A 23 -7.45 10.80 -3.61
CA THR A 23 -6.53 9.84 -4.26
C THR A 23 -6.87 8.39 -3.91
N ALA A 24 -7.26 8.11 -2.66
CA ALA A 24 -7.68 6.78 -2.23
C ALA A 24 -8.99 6.33 -2.90
N ASN A 25 -9.93 7.24 -3.15
CA ASN A 25 -11.15 6.96 -3.91
C ASN A 25 -10.85 6.72 -5.40
N GLU A 26 -9.98 7.54 -6.00
CA GLU A 26 -9.53 7.33 -7.40
C GLU A 26 -8.83 5.98 -7.56
N LYS A 27 -8.06 5.56 -6.55
CA LYS A 27 -7.42 4.25 -6.50
C LYS A 27 -8.43 3.11 -6.51
N THR A 28 -9.55 3.25 -5.79
CA THR A 28 -10.65 2.27 -5.85
C THR A 28 -11.15 2.08 -7.29
N GLU A 29 -11.36 3.16 -8.04
CA GLU A 29 -11.82 3.10 -9.42
C GLU A 29 -10.75 2.54 -10.37
N ALA A 30 -9.48 2.92 -10.19
CA ALA A 30 -8.38 2.38 -10.98
C ALA A 30 -8.18 0.87 -10.76
N ILE A 31 -8.34 0.37 -9.53
CA ILE A 31 -8.29 -1.07 -9.22
C ILE A 31 -9.43 -1.81 -9.93
N LYS A 32 -10.66 -1.30 -9.87
CA LYS A 32 -11.82 -1.91 -10.55
C LYS A 32 -11.64 -2.02 -12.06
N ASN A 33 -11.04 -1.00 -12.68
CA ASN A 33 -10.81 -0.94 -14.12
C ASN A 33 -9.50 -1.61 -14.57
N ASN A 34 -8.72 -2.15 -13.63
CA ASN A 34 -7.40 -2.75 -13.86
C ASN A 34 -6.41 -1.79 -14.58
N ASP A 35 -6.51 -0.48 -14.31
CA ASP A 35 -5.70 0.55 -14.94
C ASP A 35 -4.36 0.74 -14.21
N MET A 36 -3.35 -0.01 -14.64
CA MET A 36 -2.00 0.03 -14.06
C MET A 36 -1.28 1.38 -14.24
N GLN A 37 -1.61 2.16 -15.28
CA GLN A 37 -0.97 3.46 -15.48
C GLN A 37 -1.48 4.48 -14.46
N SER A 38 -2.80 4.53 -14.26
CA SER A 38 -3.42 5.34 -13.21
C SER A 38 -2.94 4.93 -11.83
N LEU A 39 -2.86 3.63 -11.52
CA LEU A 39 -2.33 3.16 -10.23
C LEU A 39 -0.90 3.65 -9.96
N THR A 40 -0.02 3.60 -10.97
CA THR A 40 1.37 4.07 -10.83
C THR A 40 1.43 5.58 -10.57
N ARG A 41 0.57 6.36 -11.23
CA ARG A 41 0.47 7.80 -11.00
C ARG A 41 -0.05 8.10 -9.59
N LEU A 42 -1.13 7.44 -9.18
CA LEU A 42 -1.75 7.62 -7.86
C LEU A 42 -0.78 7.29 -6.73
N LEU A 43 0.03 6.23 -6.86
CA LEU A 43 1.08 5.91 -5.87
C LEU A 43 2.09 7.03 -5.68
N ARG A 44 2.48 7.73 -6.76
CA ARG A 44 3.40 8.87 -6.66
C ARG A 44 2.73 10.07 -6.00
N GLU A 45 1.44 10.28 -6.24
CA GLU A 45 0.66 11.34 -5.60
C GLU A 45 0.47 11.05 -4.10
N GLU A 46 0.13 9.81 -3.72
CA GLU A 46 0.08 9.37 -2.32
C GLU A 46 1.40 9.65 -1.60
N GLN A 47 2.55 9.30 -2.19
CA GLN A 47 3.87 9.58 -1.60
C GLN A 47 4.11 11.07 -1.37
N LYS A 48 3.69 11.93 -2.30
CA LYS A 48 3.79 13.39 -2.13
C LYS A 48 2.91 13.90 -1.00
N HIS A 49 1.68 13.39 -0.90
CA HIS A 49 0.77 13.75 0.18
C HIS A 49 1.31 13.30 1.55
N VAL A 50 1.87 12.09 1.64
CA VAL A 50 2.52 11.60 2.87
C VAL A 50 3.70 12.48 3.27
N ALA A 51 4.56 12.86 2.33
CA ALA A 51 5.67 13.79 2.61
C ALA A 51 5.16 15.16 3.07
N ALA A 52 4.09 15.67 2.47
CA ALA A 52 3.48 16.94 2.87
C ALA A 52 2.84 16.86 4.28
N ILE A 53 2.23 15.72 4.64
CA ILE A 53 1.71 15.46 5.99
C ILE A 53 2.85 15.50 7.01
N GLN A 54 3.98 14.85 6.73
CA GLN A 54 5.13 14.85 7.63
C GLN A 54 5.64 16.27 7.90
N VAL A 55 5.74 17.12 6.87
CA VAL A 55 6.16 18.51 7.03
C VAL A 55 5.12 19.32 7.81
N ALA A 56 3.83 19.13 7.53
CA ALA A 56 2.76 19.83 8.24
C ALA A 56 2.68 19.41 9.72
N ASP A 57 2.90 18.13 10.02
CA ASP A 57 2.93 17.62 11.40
C ASP A 57 4.15 18.13 12.16
N GLN A 58 5.31 18.26 11.52
CA GLN A 58 6.46 18.94 12.11
C GLN A 58 6.17 20.40 12.47
N ASN A 59 5.43 21.12 11.62
CA ASN A 59 5.02 22.49 11.93
C ASN A 59 4.04 22.55 13.09
N ARG A 60 3.08 21.61 13.16
CA ARG A 60 2.19 21.44 14.32
C ARG A 60 2.99 21.19 15.60
N LEU A 61 3.98 20.32 15.56
CA LEU A 61 4.82 19.96 16.70
C LEU A 61 5.65 21.17 17.17
N LYS A 62 6.21 21.95 16.24
CA LYS A 62 6.89 23.22 16.57
C LYS A 62 5.94 24.21 17.26
N ALA A 63 4.75 24.42 16.70
CA ALA A 63 3.75 25.31 17.29
C ALA A 63 3.30 24.83 18.69
N THR A 64 3.24 23.52 18.91
CA THR A 64 2.91 22.90 20.20
C THR A 64 4.01 23.16 21.24
N ILE A 65 5.28 22.99 20.86
CA ILE A 65 6.43 23.28 21.73
C ILE A 65 6.44 24.77 22.09
N ASP A 66 6.23 25.65 21.12
CA ASP A 66 6.24 27.10 21.35
C ASP A 66 5.12 27.55 22.31
N LEU A 67 4.01 26.80 22.37
CA LEU A 67 2.87 27.11 23.23
C LEU A 67 2.98 26.51 24.65
N THR A 68 3.44 25.27 24.75
CA THR A 68 3.38 24.48 26.00
C THR A 68 4.75 24.26 26.64
N ASN A 69 5.83 24.58 25.92
CA ASN A 69 7.21 24.22 26.25
C ASN A 69 7.42 22.70 26.43
N ASN A 70 6.46 21.89 25.99
CA ASN A 70 6.47 20.43 26.08
C ASN A 70 6.31 19.84 24.67
N LYS A 71 7.21 18.91 24.33
CA LYS A 71 7.19 18.19 23.04
C LYS A 71 6.09 17.14 22.96
N GLU A 72 5.61 16.66 24.09
CA GLU A 72 4.65 15.56 24.18
C GLU A 72 3.21 16.05 24.43
N ALA A 73 3.01 17.36 24.59
CA ALA A 73 1.69 17.91 24.83
C ALA A 73 0.75 17.57 23.67
N THR A 74 -0.39 16.96 24.01
CA THR A 74 -1.40 16.62 23.03
C THR A 74 -2.23 17.85 22.65
N ILE A 75 -2.85 17.83 21.47
CA ILE A 75 -3.77 18.92 21.07
C ILE A 75 -4.93 19.02 22.05
N SER A 76 -5.38 17.89 22.61
CA SER A 76 -6.43 17.86 23.64
C SER A 76 -6.00 18.59 24.91
N GLU A 77 -4.77 18.38 25.40
CA GLU A 77 -4.22 19.13 26.55
C GLU A 77 -4.09 20.64 26.27
N ILE A 78 -3.72 21.00 25.04
CA ILE A 78 -3.67 22.41 24.61
C ILE A 78 -5.08 23.02 24.63
N ILE A 79 -6.07 22.29 24.14
CA ILE A 79 -7.48 22.71 24.12
C ILE A 79 -8.01 22.90 25.55
N GLU A 80 -7.66 22.04 26.49
CA GLU A 80 -8.07 22.16 27.90
C GLU A 80 -7.50 23.41 28.60
N GLY A 81 -6.29 23.82 28.22
CA GLY A 81 -5.64 25.04 28.72
C GLY A 81 -6.06 26.33 28.02
N LEU A 82 -6.82 26.24 26.92
CA LEU A 82 -7.32 27.39 26.16
C LEU A 82 -8.76 27.70 26.55
N SER A 83 -9.14 28.96 26.40
CA SER A 83 -10.51 29.42 26.65
C SER A 83 -10.94 30.43 25.58
N GLY A 84 -12.17 30.30 25.09
CA GLY A 84 -12.78 31.23 24.14
C GLY A 84 -12.85 30.71 22.71
N THR A 85 -12.93 31.62 21.74
CA THR A 85 -13.23 31.30 20.33
C THR A 85 -12.16 30.47 19.63
N GLU A 86 -10.90 30.56 20.07
CA GLU A 86 -9.80 29.74 19.53
C GLU A 86 -9.92 28.27 19.93
N GLN A 87 -10.43 28.00 21.15
CA GLN A 87 -10.65 26.65 21.67
C GLN A 87 -11.71 25.92 20.84
N GLU A 88 -12.86 26.55 20.62
CA GLU A 88 -13.96 25.99 19.81
C GLU A 88 -13.50 25.64 18.39
N LYS A 89 -12.72 26.53 17.76
CA LYS A 89 -12.16 26.27 16.43
C LYS A 89 -11.24 25.05 16.42
N LEU A 90 -10.35 24.92 17.40
CA LEU A 90 -9.43 23.80 17.52
C LEU A 90 -10.15 22.48 17.72
N ILE A 91 -11.22 22.46 18.53
CA ILE A 91 -12.08 21.28 18.71
C ILE A 91 -12.71 20.87 17.37
N ILE A 92 -13.33 21.81 16.65
CA ILE A 92 -13.96 21.52 15.35
C ILE A 92 -12.93 20.99 14.34
N LEU A 93 -11.73 21.55 14.31
CA LEU A 93 -10.65 21.09 13.44
C LEU A 93 -10.16 19.69 13.83
N GLN A 94 -10.04 19.41 15.13
CA GLN A 94 -9.65 18.09 15.63
C GLN A 94 -10.68 17.03 15.24
N GLU A 95 -11.97 17.26 15.51
CA GLU A 95 -13.05 16.34 15.14
C GLU A 95 -13.07 16.07 13.63
N LYS A 96 -12.92 17.13 12.83
CA LYS A 96 -12.87 17.00 11.37
C LYS A 96 -11.67 16.19 10.89
N LEU A 97 -10.51 16.38 11.51
CA LEU A 97 -9.30 15.62 11.18
C LEU A 97 -9.48 14.14 11.52
N VAL A 98 -10.02 13.83 12.70
CA VAL A 98 -10.32 12.45 13.12
C VAL A 98 -11.28 11.78 12.14
N ALA A 99 -12.38 12.44 11.80
CA ALA A 99 -13.36 11.90 10.85
C ALA A 99 -12.73 11.57 9.47
N ILE A 100 -11.87 12.44 8.95
CA ILE A 100 -11.19 12.20 7.67
C ILE A 100 -10.18 11.05 7.77
N ILE A 101 -9.46 10.94 8.89
CA ILE A 101 -8.51 9.85 9.10
C ILE A 101 -9.24 8.49 9.19
N ASP A 102 -10.37 8.44 9.88
CA ASP A 102 -11.19 7.23 9.96
C ASP A 102 -11.71 6.82 8.58
N GLU A 103 -12.24 7.77 7.80
CA GLU A 103 -12.68 7.49 6.43
C GLU A 103 -11.52 7.00 5.54
N LEU A 104 -10.34 7.61 5.66
CA LEU A 104 -9.16 7.21 4.91
C LEU A 104 -8.71 5.78 5.29
N LYS A 105 -8.81 5.41 6.56
CA LYS A 105 -8.49 4.07 7.05
C LYS A 105 -9.42 3.02 6.44
N ASP A 106 -10.72 3.30 6.39
CA ASP A 106 -11.70 2.42 5.78
C ASP A 106 -11.47 2.26 4.27
N LYS A 107 -11.15 3.36 3.58
CA LYS A 107 -10.82 3.32 2.14
C LYS A 107 -9.54 2.55 1.85
N ASN A 108 -8.52 2.69 2.68
CA ASN A 108 -7.28 1.92 2.53
C ASN A 108 -7.54 0.43 2.74
N ALA A 109 -8.30 0.05 3.77
CA ALA A 109 -8.69 -1.34 4.02
C ALA A 109 -9.46 -1.93 2.82
N LEU A 110 -10.43 -1.19 2.28
CA LEU A 110 -11.18 -1.60 1.09
C LEU A 110 -10.25 -1.81 -0.13
N ASN A 111 -9.34 -0.87 -0.38
CA ASN A 111 -8.41 -0.98 -1.52
C ASN A 111 -7.46 -2.18 -1.38
N GLN A 112 -7.01 -2.51 -0.16
CA GLN A 112 -6.21 -3.72 0.10
C GLN A 112 -7.01 -5.01 -0.17
N GLN A 113 -8.28 -5.04 0.25
CA GLN A 113 -9.17 -6.17 -0.03
C GLN A 113 -9.40 -6.34 -1.54
N LEU A 114 -9.70 -5.26 -2.26
CA LEU A 114 -9.91 -5.30 -3.71
C LEU A 114 -8.67 -5.82 -4.45
N LEU A 115 -7.47 -5.35 -4.08
CA LEU A 115 -6.22 -5.85 -4.66
C LEU A 115 -6.02 -7.35 -4.38
N THR A 116 -6.34 -7.80 -3.16
CA THR A 116 -6.24 -9.21 -2.78
C THR A 116 -7.18 -10.07 -3.62
N TYR A 117 -8.43 -9.64 -3.82
CA TYR A 117 -9.38 -10.35 -4.66
C TYR A 117 -8.97 -10.36 -6.13
N SER A 118 -8.46 -9.24 -6.67
CA SER A 118 -7.93 -9.21 -8.04
C SER A 118 -6.79 -10.20 -8.23
N MET A 119 -5.86 -10.30 -7.28
CA MET A 119 -4.77 -11.28 -7.33
C MET A 119 -5.26 -12.73 -7.24
N GLN A 120 -6.22 -13.02 -6.34
CA GLN A 120 -6.83 -14.35 -6.25
C GLN A 120 -7.55 -14.74 -7.54
N PHE A 121 -8.29 -13.80 -8.14
CA PHE A 121 -8.96 -14.00 -9.42
C PHE A 121 -7.96 -14.31 -10.54
N VAL A 122 -6.88 -13.54 -10.65
CA VAL A 122 -5.82 -13.79 -11.64
C VAL A 122 -5.21 -15.18 -11.42
N ASN A 123 -4.86 -15.56 -10.19
CA ASN A 123 -4.29 -16.87 -9.89
C ASN A 123 -5.25 -18.01 -10.23
N MET A 124 -6.53 -17.92 -9.86
CA MET A 124 -7.53 -18.94 -10.20
C MET A 124 -7.69 -19.10 -11.72
N ASN A 125 -7.69 -18.00 -12.49
CA ASN A 125 -7.76 -18.09 -13.95
C ASN A 125 -6.48 -18.68 -14.56
N LEU A 126 -5.31 -18.36 -14.00
CA LEU A 126 -4.05 -18.98 -14.42
C LEU A 126 -4.04 -20.48 -14.12
N ASP A 127 -4.56 -20.93 -12.97
CA ASP A 127 -4.66 -22.35 -12.62
C ASP A 127 -5.59 -23.12 -13.56
N ILE A 128 -6.68 -22.49 -14.03
CA ILE A 128 -7.60 -23.08 -15.02
C ILE A 128 -6.96 -23.16 -16.42
N LEU A 129 -6.17 -22.16 -16.79
CA LEU A 129 -5.48 -22.10 -18.09
C LEU A 129 -4.16 -22.87 -18.11
N ALA A 130 -3.64 -23.25 -16.94
CA ALA A 130 -2.46 -24.08 -16.84
C ALA A 130 -2.81 -25.47 -17.38
N PRO A 131 -2.10 -25.98 -18.41
CA PRO A 131 -2.33 -27.35 -18.86
C PRO A 131 -2.05 -28.28 -17.68
N GLU A 132 -3.03 -29.14 -17.34
CA GLU A 132 -2.75 -30.33 -16.52
C GLU A 132 -1.55 -31.00 -17.15
N GLN A 133 -0.43 -31.08 -16.41
CA GLN A 133 0.72 -31.83 -16.88
C GLN A 133 0.24 -33.28 -17.01
N GLU A 134 -0.04 -33.71 -18.24
CA GLU A 134 -0.33 -35.10 -18.54
C GLU A 134 0.84 -35.92 -18.00
N LEU A 135 0.60 -36.63 -16.90
CA LEU A 135 1.51 -37.61 -16.35
C LEU A 135 1.90 -38.55 -17.50
N PRO A 136 3.20 -38.80 -17.75
CA PRO A 136 3.59 -39.64 -18.86
C PRO A 136 3.06 -41.05 -18.59
N ASN A 137 2.00 -41.39 -19.32
CA ASN A 137 1.39 -42.71 -19.32
C ASN A 137 2.44 -43.67 -19.89
N TYR A 138 3.10 -44.40 -19.00
CA TYR A 138 4.15 -45.36 -19.30
C TYR A 138 3.59 -46.46 -20.23
N SER A 139 3.71 -46.30 -21.54
CA SER A 139 3.56 -47.40 -22.49
C SER A 139 4.80 -48.29 -22.42
N LYS A 140 4.86 -49.17 -21.40
CA LYS A 140 5.78 -50.32 -21.41
C LYS A 140 5.23 -51.37 -22.36
N THR A 141 5.49 -51.21 -23.66
CA THR A 141 5.51 -52.36 -24.58
C THR A 141 6.81 -53.10 -24.33
N ARG A 142 6.78 -54.05 -23.40
CA ARG A 142 7.81 -55.07 -23.19
C ARG A 142 7.80 -55.99 -24.41
N ASN A 143 8.70 -55.75 -25.36
CA ASN A 143 8.99 -56.73 -26.41
C ASN A 143 10.19 -57.56 -25.95
N GLU A 144 9.89 -58.79 -25.52
CA GLU A 144 10.86 -59.83 -25.25
C GLU A 144 11.28 -60.49 -26.57
N GLY A 145 12.59 -60.69 -26.77
CA GLY A 145 13.11 -61.63 -27.76
C GLY A 145 14.07 -61.04 -28.78
N ASN A 146 15.37 -60.97 -28.44
CA ASN A 146 16.41 -61.78 -29.09
C ASN A 146 17.84 -61.28 -28.72
N ASP A 147 18.55 -62.12 -27.96
CA ASP A 147 20.01 -62.33 -28.02
C ASP A 147 20.46 -62.53 -29.50
N GLN A 148 21.62 -62.15 -30.05
CA GLN A 148 22.99 -61.89 -29.56
C GLN A 148 23.87 -61.40 -30.78
N PRO A 149 25.23 -61.38 -30.79
CA PRO A 149 26.08 -60.20 -30.99
C PRO A 149 27.01 -60.18 -32.24
N GLU A 150 27.54 -59.02 -32.66
CA GLU A 150 28.80 -58.89 -33.45
C GLU A 150 29.45 -57.53 -33.14
N ALA A 151 30.62 -57.44 -32.49
CA ALA A 151 31.97 -57.70 -32.97
C ALA A 151 32.48 -56.68 -34.01
N GLY A 152 33.30 -55.72 -33.57
CA GLY A 152 34.19 -55.00 -34.50
C GLY A 152 34.76 -53.66 -34.04
N ARG A 153 36.00 -53.70 -33.52
CA ARG A 153 37.04 -52.64 -33.54
C ARG A 153 36.81 -51.41 -32.63
N SER A 154 37.82 -50.78 -32.02
CA SER A 154 39.23 -51.10 -31.82
C SER A 154 39.83 -49.99 -30.94
N ILE A 155 40.27 -50.36 -29.75
CA ILE A 155 41.57 -50.08 -29.12
C ILE A 155 42.18 -48.64 -29.12
N PHE A 156 42.67 -48.24 -27.93
CA PHE A 156 43.72 -47.23 -27.63
C PHE A 156 43.31 -45.73 -27.70
N ASP A 157 43.77 -44.80 -26.87
CA ASP A 157 44.75 -44.81 -25.77
C ASP A 157 44.58 -43.56 -24.86
N SER A 158 44.91 -43.77 -23.58
CA SER A 158 45.53 -42.92 -22.54
C SER A 158 45.47 -41.38 -22.50
N LYS A 159 45.25 -40.93 -21.26
CA LYS A 159 45.49 -39.59 -20.67
C LYS A 159 46.87 -38.98 -20.99
N ALA A 160 46.89 -37.64 -21.06
CA ALA A 160 47.90 -36.75 -20.49
C ALA A 160 47.20 -35.52 -19.90
#